data_AF-A0A914XGS9-F1
#
_entry.id   AF-A0A914XGS9-F1
#
_cell.length_a   1.000
_cell.length_b   1.000
_cell.length_c   1.000
_cell.angle_alpha   90.00
_cell.angle_beta   90.00
_cell.angle_gamma   90.00
#
_symmetry.space_group_name_H-M   'P 1'
#
loop_
_entity.id
_entity.type
_entity.pdbx_description
1 polymer ?
#
loop_
_entity_poly.entity_id
_entity_poly.type
_entity_poly.pdbx_seq_one_letter_code
_entity_poly.pdbx_strand_id
1 'polypeptide(L)'
;MPTTVMKHYCDCCDAPAWTTEFHGVSEMLRSQTWRGRMLWLSIITTIVTLGAFSTYTVIADYTSKPTATRITLQPVKKLQFPKITVCPKNPDSLRWDLIREDFNQTLSMVSNVSVEDLVAFVLAGSGFDNFELSVNAWSATDVDKLEQAYNKWRGNQSVHAFFVHLDERYGYRCHDLFPVGGCLLGERQLNCCEIFEPRYVMRRGKCFSTKLLYQTDSDEIGKFTLNVKQMISPLIGPNGLQPQIVVYVSDNYPAIPDFPRYYLNVHEWNRMRFTAKNIELIPRPDICSNESSAKGRGTCFVNQWLNSNVITPFNCTFPYMVDLAPPNLTVCHPADVVRNYKPAVISRWTQDTVSCFKL
;
A
#
# COMPACT_ATOMS: atom_id res chain seq x y z
N MET A 1 -80.11 43.65 -46.80
CA MET A 1 -79.66 44.04 -45.45
C MET A 1 -78.15 43.88 -45.41
N PRO A 2 -77.40 44.91 -44.98
CA PRO A 2 -75.94 44.93 -45.10
C PRO A 2 -75.30 44.07 -44.01
N THR A 3 -74.29 43.28 -44.41
CA THR A 3 -73.39 42.56 -43.50
C THR A 3 -72.43 43.54 -42.84
N THR A 4 -72.66 43.82 -41.56
CA THR A 4 -71.73 44.56 -40.70
C THR A 4 -70.50 43.68 -40.45
N VAL A 5 -69.40 43.95 -41.16
CA VAL A 5 -68.09 43.40 -40.82
C VAL A 5 -67.62 44.11 -39.56
N MET A 6 -67.60 43.39 -38.44
CA MET A 6 -67.06 43.86 -37.18
C MET A 6 -65.54 44.02 -37.34
N LYS A 7 -65.07 45.25 -37.52
CA LYS A 7 -63.64 45.58 -37.43
C LYS A 7 -63.20 45.37 -35.97
N HIS A 8 -62.47 44.30 -35.70
CA HIS A 8 -61.66 44.20 -34.49
C HIS A 8 -60.54 45.23 -34.59
N TYR A 9 -60.69 46.32 -33.84
CA TYR A 9 -59.65 47.31 -33.62
C TYR A 9 -58.61 46.69 -32.67
N CYS A 10 -57.49 46.21 -33.20
CA CYS A 10 -56.35 45.76 -32.41
C CYS A 10 -55.54 46.97 -31.94
N ASP A 11 -55.85 47.45 -30.74
CA ASP A 11 -55.12 48.52 -30.03
C ASP A 11 -53.85 47.95 -29.33
N CYS A 12 -53.03 47.19 -30.05
CA CYS A 12 -51.86 46.48 -29.50
C CYS A 12 -50.65 46.47 -30.44
N CYS A 13 -50.34 47.61 -31.07
CA CYS A 13 -49.05 47.80 -31.75
C CYS A 13 -48.29 48.89 -31.00
N ASP A 14 -47.54 48.48 -29.97
CA ASP A 14 -46.40 49.23 -29.34
C ASP A 14 -45.81 48.49 -28.12
N ALA A 15 -46.25 47.26 -27.81
CA ALA A 15 -45.60 46.45 -26.80
C ALA A 15 -44.24 45.95 -27.36
N PRO A 16 -43.10 46.21 -26.68
CA PRO A 16 -41.79 45.75 -27.13
C PRO A 16 -41.77 44.23 -27.30
N ALA A 17 -40.99 43.72 -28.26
CA ALA A 17 -40.90 42.29 -28.56
C ALA A 17 -40.58 41.41 -27.33
N TRP A 18 -39.86 41.93 -26.33
CA TRP A 18 -39.56 41.20 -25.10
C TRP A 18 -40.81 40.86 -24.26
N THR A 19 -41.91 41.60 -24.42
CA THR A 19 -43.14 41.37 -23.62
C THR A 19 -43.81 40.05 -23.93
N THR A 20 -43.62 39.50 -25.14
CA THR A 20 -44.13 38.18 -25.52
C THR A 20 -43.20 37.04 -25.10
N GLU A 21 -41.93 37.33 -24.80
CA GLU A 21 -40.95 36.37 -24.28
C GLU A 21 -41.18 36.07 -22.79
N PHE A 22 -41.77 37.01 -22.04
CA PHE A 22 -42.21 36.79 -20.66
C PHE A 22 -43.69 36.43 -20.62
N HIS A 23 -43.99 35.13 -20.62
CA HIS A 23 -45.35 34.58 -20.72
C HIS A 23 -46.37 35.13 -19.71
N GLY A 24 -45.96 35.62 -18.53
CA GLY A 24 -46.88 36.25 -17.57
C GLY A 24 -47.01 37.78 -17.72
N VAL A 25 -45.99 38.45 -18.24
CA VAL A 25 -45.94 39.92 -18.31
C VAL A 25 -46.87 40.44 -19.41
N SER A 26 -46.95 39.75 -20.55
CA SER A 26 -47.91 40.05 -21.61
C SER A 26 -49.37 40.02 -21.12
N GLU A 27 -49.75 38.99 -20.36
CA GLU A 27 -51.11 38.86 -19.82
C GLU A 27 -51.41 39.88 -18.69
N MET A 28 -50.40 40.21 -17.87
CA MET A 28 -50.50 41.30 -16.89
C MET A 28 -50.75 42.65 -17.58
N LEU A 29 -50.02 42.95 -18.66
CA LEU A 29 -50.15 44.20 -19.41
C LEU A 29 -51.48 44.27 -20.20
N ARG A 30 -51.97 43.13 -20.70
CA ARG A 30 -53.24 43.01 -21.44
C ARG A 30 -54.49 43.09 -20.54
N SER A 31 -54.37 42.84 -19.25
CA SER A 31 -55.49 42.93 -18.31
C SER A 31 -56.01 44.37 -18.16
N GLN A 32 -57.29 44.58 -18.47
CA GLN A 32 -57.96 45.88 -18.36
C GLN A 32 -58.43 46.22 -16.94
N THR A 33 -58.56 45.23 -16.05
CA THR A 33 -59.01 45.45 -14.68
C THR A 33 -57.84 45.45 -13.69
N TRP A 34 -57.92 46.33 -12.69
CA TRP A 34 -56.95 46.38 -11.59
C TRP A 34 -56.81 45.03 -10.86
N ARG A 35 -57.95 44.33 -10.66
CA ARG A 35 -57.98 43.01 -10.01
C ARG A 35 -57.24 41.96 -10.84
N GLY A 36 -57.42 41.96 -12.16
CA GLY A 36 -56.70 41.04 -13.06
C GLY A 36 -55.19 41.30 -13.10
N ARG A 37 -54.77 42.58 -13.02
CA ARG A 37 -53.34 42.94 -12.94
C ARG A 37 -52.69 42.43 -11.65
N MET A 38 -53.36 42.58 -10.51
CA MET A 38 -52.86 42.08 -9.22
C MET A 38 -52.83 40.55 -9.16
N LEU A 39 -53.80 39.86 -9.77
CA LEU A 39 -53.79 38.41 -9.89
C LEU A 39 -52.56 37.93 -10.68
N TRP A 40 -52.31 38.51 -11.86
CA TRP A 40 -51.15 38.16 -12.67
C TRP A 40 -49.82 38.51 -11.99
N LEU A 41 -49.72 39.65 -11.32
CA LEU A 41 -48.53 40.03 -10.55
C LEU A 41 -48.22 39.02 -9.42
N SER A 42 -49.25 38.56 -8.71
CA SER A 42 -49.11 37.53 -7.67
C SER A 42 -48.62 36.19 -8.25
N ILE A 43 -49.19 35.76 -9.38
CA ILE A 43 -48.79 34.54 -10.08
C ILE A 43 -47.35 34.65 -10.57
N ILE A 44 -46.98 35.75 -11.23
CA ILE A 44 -45.61 35.99 -11.71
C ILE A 44 -44.63 35.97 -10.55
N THR A 45 -44.91 36.70 -9.47
CA THR A 45 -44.03 36.77 -8.29
C THR A 45 -43.85 35.38 -7.68
N THR A 46 -44.92 34.59 -7.55
CA THR A 46 -44.86 33.22 -7.02
C THR A 46 -44.04 32.29 -7.91
N ILE A 47 -44.21 32.38 -9.24
CA ILE A 47 -43.44 31.56 -10.18
C ILE A 47 -41.95 31.96 -10.17
N VAL A 48 -41.65 33.27 -10.13
CA VAL A 48 -40.28 33.77 -10.06
C VAL A 48 -39.58 33.35 -8.77
N THR A 49 -40.25 33.41 -7.62
CA THR A 49 -39.66 32.97 -6.35
C THR A 49 -39.44 31.46 -6.31
N LEU A 50 -40.40 30.65 -6.78
CA LEU A 50 -40.23 29.20 -6.89
C LEU A 50 -39.12 28.82 -7.89
N GLY A 51 -39.03 29.53 -9.01
CA GLY A 51 -37.98 29.35 -10.01
C GLY A 51 -36.60 29.72 -9.47
N ALA A 52 -36.48 30.85 -8.77
CA ALA A 52 -35.24 31.26 -8.12
C ALA A 52 -34.82 30.27 -7.02
N PHE A 53 -35.76 29.80 -6.20
CA PHE A 53 -35.49 28.78 -5.18
C PHE A 53 -35.04 27.45 -5.80
N SER A 54 -35.73 26.96 -6.84
CA SER A 54 -35.35 25.72 -7.53
C SER A 54 -34.00 25.83 -8.24
N THR A 55 -33.72 27.01 -8.83
CA THR A 55 -32.41 27.27 -9.44
C THR A 55 -31.31 27.30 -8.38
N TYR A 56 -31.57 27.94 -7.24
CA TYR A 56 -30.65 27.95 -6.11
C TYR A 56 -30.35 26.54 -5.60
N THR A 57 -31.37 25.68 -5.43
CA THR A 57 -31.16 24.31 -4.94
C THR A 57 -30.36 23.47 -5.93
N VAL A 58 -30.64 23.55 -7.23
CA VAL A 58 -29.88 22.83 -8.27
C VAL A 58 -28.43 23.33 -8.34
N ILE A 59 -28.21 24.64 -8.29
CA ILE A 59 -26.85 25.20 -8.27
C ILE A 59 -26.13 24.76 -6.99
N ALA A 60 -26.77 24.85 -5.83
CA ALA A 60 -26.18 24.45 -4.56
C ALA A 60 -25.79 22.97 -4.58
N ASP A 61 -26.67 22.09 -5.05
CA ASP A 61 -26.40 20.66 -5.21
C ASP A 61 -25.23 20.43 -6.18
N TYR A 62 -25.24 21.04 -7.36
CA TYR A 62 -24.15 20.96 -8.32
C TYR A 62 -22.81 21.41 -7.73
N THR A 63 -22.79 22.53 -7.00
CA THR A 63 -21.59 23.05 -6.34
C THR A 63 -21.11 22.20 -5.17
N SER A 64 -22.00 21.39 -4.57
CA SER A 64 -21.63 20.41 -3.54
C SER A 64 -20.87 19.21 -4.12
N LYS A 65 -20.87 19.07 -5.46
CA LYS A 65 -20.16 18.02 -6.21
C LYS A 65 -20.55 16.60 -5.75
N PRO A 66 -21.84 16.23 -5.75
CA PRO A 66 -22.29 14.91 -5.33
C PRO A 66 -21.70 13.85 -6.27
N THR A 67 -21.53 12.63 -5.75
CA THR A 67 -21.01 11.51 -6.52
C THR A 67 -21.92 10.30 -6.34
N ALA A 68 -22.03 9.47 -7.39
CA ALA A 68 -22.75 8.21 -7.34
C ALA A 68 -21.77 7.07 -7.65
N THR A 69 -21.91 5.95 -6.94
CA THR A 69 -21.05 4.77 -7.15
C THR A 69 -21.74 3.79 -8.10
N ARG A 70 -21.05 3.40 -9.18
CA ARG A 70 -21.51 2.34 -10.07
C ARG A 70 -20.76 1.04 -9.75
N ILE A 71 -21.51 0.01 -9.33
CA ILE A 71 -20.96 -1.33 -9.07
C ILE A 71 -21.37 -2.25 -10.23
N THR A 72 -20.40 -2.90 -10.85
CA THR A 72 -20.64 -3.88 -11.91
C THR A 72 -19.84 -5.16 -11.67
N LEU A 73 -20.41 -6.30 -12.04
CA LEU A 73 -19.73 -7.60 -12.01
C LEU A 73 -19.31 -7.94 -13.44
N GLN A 74 -18.01 -8.05 -13.68
CA GLN A 74 -17.46 -8.36 -14.99
C GLN A 74 -16.91 -9.80 -15.01
N PRO A 75 -17.51 -10.73 -15.78
CA PRO A 75 -16.90 -12.03 -16.01
C PRO A 75 -15.66 -11.88 -16.91
N VAL A 76 -14.57 -12.57 -16.57
CA VAL A 76 -13.30 -12.52 -17.30
C VAL A 76 -12.82 -13.91 -17.67
N LYS A 77 -12.15 -14.05 -18.82
CA LYS A 77 -11.58 -15.33 -19.29
C LYS A 77 -10.39 -15.82 -18.45
N LYS A 78 -9.64 -14.87 -17.90
CA LYS A 78 -8.54 -15.14 -16.97
C LYS A 78 -8.52 -14.04 -15.93
N LEU A 79 -8.20 -14.40 -14.70
CA LEU A 79 -8.07 -13.48 -13.58
C LEU A 79 -6.63 -13.50 -13.09
N GLN A 80 -6.05 -12.32 -12.87
CA GLN A 80 -4.71 -12.25 -12.31
C GLN A 80 -4.75 -12.62 -10.82
N PHE A 81 -3.84 -13.49 -10.37
CA PHE A 81 -3.67 -13.72 -8.94
C PHE A 81 -3.15 -12.45 -8.25
N PRO A 82 -3.57 -12.18 -7.00
CA PRO A 82 -2.89 -11.18 -6.20
C PRO A 82 -1.42 -11.59 -6.02
N LYS A 83 -0.57 -10.61 -5.75
CA LYS A 83 0.83 -10.89 -5.48
C LYS A 83 0.94 -11.55 -4.10
N ILE A 84 1.43 -12.78 -4.07
CA ILE A 84 1.61 -13.55 -2.84
C ILE A 84 3.08 -13.50 -2.46
N THR A 85 3.38 -13.00 -1.26
CA THR A 85 4.74 -12.99 -0.73
C THR A 85 4.82 -13.85 0.50
N VAL A 86 5.74 -14.81 0.50
CA VAL A 86 5.94 -15.79 1.56
C VAL A 86 7.25 -15.49 2.28
N CYS A 87 7.17 -15.37 3.60
CA CYS A 87 8.30 -15.02 4.47
C CYS A 87 8.39 -15.99 5.65
N PRO A 88 9.60 -16.36 6.10
CA PRO A 88 9.82 -16.79 7.47
C PRO A 88 9.27 -15.75 8.46
N LYS A 89 8.75 -16.16 9.62
CA LYS A 89 8.31 -15.19 10.65
C LYS A 89 9.48 -14.37 11.17
N ASN A 90 10.57 -15.01 11.51
CA ASN A 90 11.76 -14.34 12.03
C ASN A 90 12.79 -14.14 10.91
N PRO A 91 13.53 -13.02 10.90
CA PRO A 91 14.49 -12.68 9.85
C PRO A 91 15.81 -13.49 9.90
N ASP A 92 15.97 -14.42 10.84
CA ASP A 92 17.20 -15.17 11.13
C ASP A 92 17.32 -16.52 10.40
N SER A 93 16.47 -16.75 9.38
CA SER A 93 16.62 -17.88 8.46
C SER A 93 17.78 -17.65 7.50
N LEU A 94 19.00 -17.95 7.95
CA LEU A 94 20.24 -17.85 7.20
C LEU A 94 20.92 -19.21 7.09
N ARG A 95 21.92 -19.34 6.22
CA ARG A 95 22.79 -20.50 6.12
C ARG A 95 23.90 -20.41 7.16
N TRP A 96 23.55 -20.78 8.38
CA TRP A 96 24.36 -20.64 9.60
C TRP A 96 25.65 -21.45 9.61
N ASP A 97 25.68 -22.57 8.87
CA ASP A 97 26.87 -23.36 8.59
C ASP A 97 27.97 -22.49 7.95
N LEU A 98 27.62 -21.75 6.91
CA LEU A 98 28.54 -20.88 6.18
C LEU A 98 28.97 -19.66 7.00
N ILE A 99 28.05 -19.10 7.79
CA ILE A 99 28.36 -17.95 8.67
C ILE A 99 29.38 -18.36 9.73
N ARG A 100 29.19 -19.52 10.38
CA ARG A 100 30.10 -19.99 11.43
C ARG A 100 31.49 -20.31 10.87
N GLU A 101 31.56 -20.87 9.67
CA GLU A 101 32.83 -21.09 8.97
C GLU A 101 33.57 -19.76 8.73
N ASP A 102 32.89 -18.77 8.15
CA ASP A 102 33.47 -17.46 7.83
C ASP A 102 33.86 -16.67 9.09
N PHE A 103 33.04 -16.75 10.14
CA PHE A 103 33.33 -16.16 11.45
C PHE A 103 34.60 -16.76 12.06
N ASN A 104 34.73 -18.10 12.03
CA ASN A 104 35.89 -18.79 12.57
C ASN A 104 37.17 -18.46 11.79
N GLN A 105 37.08 -18.15 10.50
CA GLN A 105 38.24 -17.75 9.71
C GLN A 105 38.61 -16.27 9.93
N THR A 106 37.62 -15.39 10.12
CA THR A 106 37.82 -13.93 10.12
C THR A 106 38.03 -13.34 11.53
N LEU A 107 37.35 -13.90 12.53
CA LEU A 107 37.19 -13.27 13.85
C LEU A 107 37.71 -14.13 15.04
N SER A 108 37.98 -15.42 14.84
CA SER A 108 38.31 -16.39 15.90
C SER A 108 39.49 -16.03 16.82
N MET A 109 40.40 -15.16 16.38
CA MET A 109 41.57 -14.77 17.19
C MET A 109 41.39 -13.47 17.99
N VAL A 110 40.30 -12.71 17.79
CA VAL A 110 40.24 -11.31 18.30
C VAL A 110 38.97 -10.97 19.09
N SER A 111 37.85 -11.67 18.92
CA SER A 111 36.59 -11.23 19.53
C SER A 111 36.06 -12.19 20.61
N ASN A 112 35.84 -11.66 21.82
CA ASN A 112 35.00 -12.29 22.86
C ASN A 112 33.49 -12.17 22.54
N VAL A 113 33.13 -12.07 21.26
CA VAL A 113 31.77 -11.85 20.77
C VAL A 113 31.25 -13.16 20.19
N SER A 114 30.00 -13.51 20.49
CA SER A 114 29.37 -14.71 19.91
C SER A 114 28.96 -14.46 18.46
N VAL A 115 28.96 -15.51 17.62
CA VAL A 115 28.48 -15.41 16.23
C VAL A 115 27.01 -14.99 16.22
N GLU A 116 26.25 -15.54 17.13
CA GLU A 116 24.82 -15.29 17.32
C GLU A 116 24.55 -13.81 17.63
N ASP A 117 25.30 -13.20 18.56
CA ASP A 117 25.16 -11.78 18.87
C ASP A 117 25.58 -10.89 17.70
N LEU A 118 26.67 -11.24 17.00
CA LEU A 118 27.12 -10.45 15.84
C LEU A 118 26.09 -10.49 14.71
N VAL A 119 25.51 -11.66 14.41
CA VAL A 119 24.47 -11.78 13.39
C VAL A 119 23.19 -11.07 13.84
N ALA A 120 22.77 -11.23 15.10
CA ALA A 120 21.64 -10.49 15.66
C ALA A 120 21.84 -8.97 15.55
N PHE A 121 23.05 -8.48 15.84
CA PHE A 121 23.41 -7.08 15.73
C PHE A 121 23.29 -6.57 14.30
N VAL A 122 23.77 -7.34 13.31
CA VAL A 122 23.65 -6.97 11.89
C VAL A 122 22.20 -6.99 11.42
N LEU A 123 21.41 -7.99 11.79
CA LEU A 123 20.01 -8.11 11.38
C LEU A 123 19.13 -7.03 12.04
N ALA A 124 19.29 -6.81 13.36
CA ALA A 124 18.60 -5.74 14.09
C ALA A 124 19.00 -4.35 13.56
N GLY A 125 20.31 -4.14 13.36
CA GLY A 125 20.86 -2.89 12.83
C GLY A 125 20.53 -2.64 11.36
N SER A 126 20.15 -3.67 10.61
CA SER A 126 19.59 -3.54 9.26
C SER A 126 18.12 -3.13 9.27
N GLY A 127 17.46 -3.04 10.44
CA GLY A 127 16.07 -2.63 10.57
C GLY A 127 15.07 -3.79 10.51
N PHE A 128 15.47 -5.00 10.86
CA PHE A 128 14.56 -6.14 10.99
C PHE A 128 13.99 -6.26 12.41
N ASP A 129 12.74 -6.71 12.49
CA ASP A 129 11.95 -6.84 13.72
C ASP A 129 12.31 -8.10 14.53
N ASN A 130 11.74 -8.20 15.73
CA ASN A 130 11.84 -9.34 16.66
C ASN A 130 13.21 -9.53 17.35
N PHE A 131 14.09 -8.53 17.34
CA PHE A 131 15.37 -8.55 18.07
C PHE A 131 15.36 -7.79 19.41
N GLU A 132 14.19 -7.37 19.90
CA GLU A 132 14.04 -6.61 21.15
C GLU A 132 14.75 -7.27 22.33
N LEU A 133 14.64 -8.60 22.45
CA LEU A 133 15.26 -9.33 23.55
C LEU A 133 16.79 -9.26 23.48
N SER A 134 17.38 -9.47 22.30
CA SER A 134 18.83 -9.36 22.08
C SER A 134 19.30 -7.92 22.32
N VAL A 135 18.62 -6.94 21.72
CA VAL A 135 18.99 -5.52 21.84
C VAL A 135 18.91 -5.01 23.28
N ASN A 136 17.87 -5.39 24.03
CA ASN A 136 17.74 -4.98 25.44
C ASN A 136 18.73 -5.69 26.37
N ALA A 137 19.32 -6.81 25.94
CA ALA A 137 20.31 -7.55 26.73
C ALA A 137 21.72 -6.95 26.62
N TRP A 138 22.03 -6.24 25.54
CA TRP A 138 23.35 -5.64 25.33
C TRP A 138 23.50 -4.33 26.10
N SER A 139 24.62 -4.19 26.83
CA SER A 139 25.04 -2.89 27.36
C SER A 139 25.65 -2.01 26.27
N ALA A 140 25.86 -0.72 26.56
CA ALA A 140 26.55 0.18 25.63
C ALA A 140 27.94 -0.37 25.24
N THR A 141 28.67 -0.93 26.19
CA THR A 141 29.98 -1.57 25.96
C THR A 141 29.88 -2.79 25.06
N ASP A 142 28.80 -3.57 25.15
CA ASP A 142 28.60 -4.73 24.29
C ASP A 142 28.30 -4.31 22.85
N VAL A 143 27.49 -3.25 22.68
CA VAL A 143 27.24 -2.65 21.37
C VAL A 143 28.54 -2.16 20.73
N ASP A 144 29.43 -1.51 21.50
CA ASP A 144 30.72 -1.05 20.98
C ASP A 144 31.65 -2.20 20.56
N LYS A 145 31.64 -3.33 21.31
CA LYS A 145 32.37 -4.55 20.92
C LYS A 145 31.78 -5.18 19.66
N LEU A 146 30.46 -5.24 19.55
CA LEU A 146 29.75 -5.76 18.37
C LEU A 146 30.02 -4.90 17.15
N GLU A 147 30.04 -3.57 17.31
CA GLU A 147 30.41 -2.61 16.26
C GLU A 147 31.84 -2.83 15.77
N GLN A 148 32.81 -3.06 16.67
CA GLN A 148 34.19 -3.37 16.29
C GLN A 148 34.29 -4.71 15.53
N ALA A 149 33.62 -5.75 16.03
CA ALA A 149 33.58 -7.05 15.38
C ALA A 149 32.92 -6.97 13.99
N TYR A 150 31.81 -6.23 13.87
CA TYR A 150 31.13 -5.95 12.61
C TYR A 150 32.04 -5.23 11.61
N ASN A 151 32.71 -4.16 12.02
CA ASN A 151 33.62 -3.42 11.15
C ASN A 151 34.79 -4.29 10.67
N LYS A 152 35.31 -5.17 11.53
CA LYS A 152 36.32 -6.15 11.13
C LYS A 152 35.78 -7.18 10.15
N TRP A 153 34.56 -7.69 10.36
CA TRP A 153 33.93 -8.67 9.47
C TRP A 153 33.61 -8.08 8.09
N ARG A 154 33.10 -6.85 8.07
CA ARG A 154 32.80 -6.09 6.86
C ARG A 154 34.06 -5.74 6.06
N GLY A 155 35.18 -5.50 6.74
CA GLY A 155 36.41 -5.00 6.13
C GLY A 155 36.18 -3.65 5.46
N ASN A 156 36.64 -3.51 4.21
CA ASN A 156 36.60 -2.24 3.47
C ASN A 156 35.29 -1.99 2.70
N GLN A 157 34.35 -2.93 2.69
CA GLN A 157 33.08 -2.80 1.96
C GLN A 157 32.19 -1.75 2.62
N SER A 158 31.37 -0.98 1.89
CA SER A 158 30.35 -0.12 2.51
C SER A 158 29.29 -0.94 3.26
N VAL A 159 28.52 -0.32 4.17
CA VAL A 159 27.43 -1.02 4.89
C VAL A 159 26.43 -1.66 3.92
N HIS A 160 26.06 -0.95 2.84
CA HIS A 160 25.17 -1.47 1.81
C HIS A 160 25.78 -2.65 1.05
N ALA A 161 27.03 -2.51 0.59
CA ALA A 161 27.71 -3.58 -0.15
C ALA A 161 27.88 -4.84 0.69
N PHE A 162 28.19 -4.67 1.98
CA PHE A 162 28.27 -5.79 2.92
C PHE A 162 26.94 -6.46 3.16
N PHE A 163 25.84 -5.70 3.28
CA PHE A 163 24.51 -6.29 3.40
C PHE A 163 24.13 -7.12 2.17
N VAL A 164 24.41 -6.61 0.97
CA VAL A 164 24.19 -7.35 -0.28
C VAL A 164 25.03 -8.62 -0.30
N HIS A 165 26.31 -8.53 0.06
CA HIS A 165 27.20 -9.69 0.15
C HIS A 165 26.68 -10.74 1.17
N LEU A 166 26.25 -10.29 2.34
CA LEU A 166 25.69 -11.15 3.39
C LEU A 166 24.44 -11.88 2.88
N ASP A 167 23.53 -11.19 2.20
CA ASP A 167 22.33 -11.81 1.65
C ASP A 167 22.62 -12.83 0.54
N GLU A 168 23.51 -12.49 -0.39
CA GLU A 168 23.88 -13.38 -1.49
C GLU A 168 24.59 -14.64 -0.98
N ARG A 169 25.52 -14.47 -0.04
CA ARG A 169 26.36 -15.55 0.47
C ARG A 169 25.69 -16.38 1.54
N TYR A 170 24.94 -15.77 2.45
CA TYR A 170 24.37 -16.43 3.64
C TYR A 170 22.85 -16.43 3.69
N GLY A 171 22.17 -15.63 2.87
CA GLY A 171 20.72 -15.67 2.77
C GLY A 171 20.22 -17.04 2.32
N TYR A 172 19.03 -17.41 2.81
CA TYR A 172 18.33 -18.59 2.33
C TYR A 172 17.86 -18.40 0.88
N ARG A 173 17.78 -19.52 0.17
CA ARG A 173 17.44 -19.62 -1.25
C ARG A 173 15.99 -20.08 -1.42
N CYS A 174 15.46 -19.91 -2.62
CA CYS A 174 14.11 -20.34 -2.94
C CYS A 174 13.87 -21.83 -2.63
N HIS A 175 14.83 -22.71 -2.95
CA HIS A 175 14.73 -24.15 -2.69
C HIS A 175 14.78 -24.53 -1.21
N ASP A 176 15.27 -23.63 -0.35
CA ASP A 176 15.25 -23.82 1.09
C ASP A 176 13.82 -23.64 1.62
N LEU A 177 13.06 -22.70 1.04
CA LEU A 177 11.68 -22.40 1.42
C LEU A 177 10.65 -23.30 0.74
N PHE A 178 10.81 -23.56 -0.57
CA PHE A 178 9.86 -24.34 -1.35
C PHE A 178 10.44 -25.72 -1.71
N PRO A 179 9.75 -26.82 -1.38
CA PRO A 179 10.14 -28.15 -1.82
C PRO A 179 9.99 -28.29 -3.34
N VAL A 180 10.77 -29.20 -3.93
CA VAL A 180 10.64 -29.55 -5.35
C VAL A 180 9.23 -30.08 -5.61
N GLY A 181 8.54 -29.50 -6.60
CA GLY A 181 7.13 -29.80 -6.87
C GLY A 181 6.15 -29.21 -5.86
N GLY A 182 6.58 -28.28 -5.01
CA GLY A 182 5.73 -27.63 -4.01
C GLY A 182 4.74 -26.61 -4.55
N CYS A 183 4.77 -26.28 -5.85
CA CYS A 183 3.89 -25.30 -6.47
C CYS A 183 3.01 -25.96 -7.53
N LEU A 184 1.69 -25.85 -7.36
CA LEU A 184 0.69 -26.37 -8.29
C LEU A 184 -0.26 -25.25 -8.68
N LEU A 185 -0.56 -25.13 -9.97
CA LEU A 185 -1.63 -24.26 -10.47
C LEU A 185 -2.68 -25.14 -11.15
N GLY A 186 -3.77 -25.39 -10.45
CA GLY A 186 -4.67 -26.50 -10.75
C GLY A 186 -3.91 -27.82 -10.74
N GLU A 187 -3.97 -28.57 -11.84
CA GLU A 187 -3.26 -29.84 -12.01
C GLU A 187 -1.81 -29.66 -12.50
N ARG A 188 -1.44 -28.45 -12.93
CA ARG A 188 -0.12 -28.19 -13.51
C ARG A 188 0.92 -27.97 -12.40
N GLN A 189 1.93 -28.83 -12.35
CA GLN A 189 3.09 -28.62 -11.51
C GLN A 189 3.99 -27.51 -12.08
N LEU A 190 4.36 -26.56 -11.23
CA LEU A 190 5.22 -25.42 -11.55
C LEU A 190 6.54 -25.53 -10.80
N ASN A 191 7.61 -24.98 -11.39
CA ASN A 191 8.83 -24.72 -10.66
C ASN A 191 8.64 -23.46 -9.80
N CYS A 192 8.59 -23.63 -8.47
CA CYS A 192 8.45 -22.52 -7.53
C CYS A 192 9.49 -21.41 -7.78
N CYS A 193 10.74 -21.79 -8.07
CA CYS A 193 11.83 -20.81 -8.19
C CYS A 193 11.87 -20.08 -9.53
N GLU A 194 11.05 -20.50 -10.50
CA GLU A 194 10.82 -19.72 -11.72
C GLU A 194 9.71 -18.68 -11.52
N ILE A 195 8.70 -19.00 -10.71
CA ILE A 195 7.53 -18.15 -10.47
C ILE A 195 7.63 -17.26 -9.24
N PHE A 196 8.60 -17.50 -8.35
CA PHE A 196 8.90 -16.63 -7.22
C PHE A 196 10.22 -15.87 -7.45
N GLU A 197 10.24 -14.61 -7.02
CA GLU A 197 11.44 -13.77 -7.01
C GLU A 197 11.74 -13.27 -5.58
N PRO A 198 13.03 -13.11 -5.21
CA PRO A 198 13.38 -12.56 -3.92
C PRO A 198 12.90 -11.11 -3.80
N ARG A 199 12.29 -10.77 -2.67
CA ARG A 199 11.83 -9.43 -2.32
C ARG A 199 12.02 -9.18 -0.85
N TYR A 200 12.37 -7.96 -0.47
CA TYR A 200 12.40 -7.54 0.93
C TYR A 200 11.04 -7.01 1.35
N VAL A 201 10.55 -7.52 2.46
CA VAL A 201 9.37 -6.98 3.13
C VAL A 201 9.84 -6.11 4.28
N MET A 202 9.24 -4.93 4.40
CA MET A 202 9.50 -3.98 5.48
C MET A 202 9.57 -4.69 6.83
N ARG A 203 10.69 -4.47 7.56
CA ARG A 203 10.98 -5.03 8.89
C ARG A 203 11.04 -6.56 8.98
N ARG A 204 10.66 -7.30 7.95
CA ARG A 204 10.63 -8.78 7.96
C ARG A 204 11.88 -9.39 7.36
N GLY A 205 12.49 -8.71 6.39
CA GLY A 205 13.66 -9.21 5.68
C GLY A 205 13.33 -9.88 4.36
N LYS A 206 14.23 -10.77 3.92
CA LYS A 206 14.13 -11.44 2.62
C LYS A 206 12.96 -12.41 2.62
N CYS A 207 12.18 -12.34 1.55
CA CYS A 207 11.00 -13.15 1.27
C CYS A 207 10.97 -13.54 -0.21
N PHE A 208 10.00 -14.37 -0.59
CA PHE A 208 9.78 -14.75 -1.97
C PHE A 208 8.39 -14.32 -2.40
N SER A 209 8.32 -13.51 -3.46
CA SER A 209 7.08 -12.97 -4.00
C SER A 209 6.76 -13.55 -5.37
N THR A 210 5.50 -13.86 -5.63
CA THR A 210 5.08 -14.37 -6.94
C THR A 210 5.30 -13.33 -8.03
N LYS A 211 5.80 -13.78 -9.18
CA LYS A 211 5.68 -13.09 -10.45
C LYS A 211 4.22 -13.09 -10.91
N LEU A 212 3.98 -12.50 -12.07
CA LEU A 212 2.66 -12.43 -12.68
C LEU A 212 2.09 -13.84 -12.95
N LEU A 213 1.00 -14.18 -12.27
CA LEU A 213 0.29 -15.45 -12.42
C LEU A 213 -1.19 -15.19 -12.75
N TYR A 214 -1.78 -16.10 -13.53
CA TYR A 214 -3.18 -16.02 -13.94
C TYR A 214 -3.92 -17.30 -13.63
N GLN A 215 -5.10 -17.15 -13.02
CA GLN A 215 -6.12 -18.17 -12.95
C GLN A 215 -6.90 -18.18 -14.27
N THR A 216 -6.99 -19.35 -14.89
CA THR A 216 -7.73 -19.54 -16.15
C THR A 216 -8.97 -20.41 -15.95
N ASP A 217 -8.89 -21.36 -15.02
CA ASP A 217 -10.02 -22.22 -14.65
C ASP A 217 -10.81 -21.70 -13.46
N SER A 218 -12.03 -22.20 -13.32
CA SER A 218 -12.96 -21.80 -12.26
C SER A 218 -12.47 -22.18 -10.87
N ASP A 219 -12.51 -21.20 -9.96
CA ASP A 219 -12.44 -21.34 -8.49
C ASP A 219 -11.43 -22.40 -8.02
N GLU A 220 -11.91 -23.59 -7.61
CA GLU A 220 -11.09 -24.65 -7.03
C GLU A 220 -10.24 -25.44 -8.03
N ILE A 221 -10.64 -25.50 -9.29
CA ILE A 221 -9.88 -26.19 -10.34
C ILE A 221 -8.66 -25.36 -10.68
N GLY A 222 -8.81 -24.04 -10.77
CA GLY A 222 -7.74 -23.11 -11.11
C GLY A 222 -6.91 -22.62 -9.93
N LYS A 223 -7.01 -23.24 -8.75
CA LYS A 223 -6.35 -22.73 -7.53
C LYS A 223 -4.83 -22.86 -7.57
N PHE A 224 -4.17 -21.92 -6.93
CA PHE A 224 -2.73 -21.98 -6.68
C PHE A 224 -2.46 -22.63 -5.33
N THR A 225 -1.74 -23.74 -5.32
CA THR A 225 -1.37 -24.50 -4.11
C THR A 225 0.13 -24.39 -3.88
N LEU A 226 0.49 -24.10 -2.62
CA LEU A 226 1.86 -23.95 -2.16
C LEU A 226 2.13 -24.89 -1.00
N ASN A 227 3.17 -25.70 -1.12
CA ASN A 227 3.80 -26.41 -0.02
C ASN A 227 5.04 -25.61 0.39
N VAL A 228 5.18 -25.35 1.69
CA VAL A 228 6.27 -24.54 2.24
C VAL A 228 6.98 -25.34 3.32
N LYS A 229 8.31 -25.34 3.29
CA LYS A 229 9.14 -25.99 4.30
C LYS A 229 9.17 -25.17 5.59
N GLN A 230 9.26 -25.85 6.73
CA GLN A 230 9.61 -25.19 7.98
C GLN A 230 11.09 -24.78 7.92
N MET A 231 11.35 -23.49 8.06
CA MET A 231 12.70 -22.94 8.01
C MET A 231 13.34 -22.93 9.40
N ILE A 232 14.67 -22.85 9.45
CA ILE A 232 15.41 -22.66 10.71
C ILE A 232 15.31 -21.21 11.20
N SER A 233 15.39 -21.01 12.51
CA SER A 233 15.39 -19.72 13.20
C SER A 233 16.23 -19.83 14.49
N PRO A 234 17.57 -19.92 14.39
CA PRO A 234 18.43 -20.24 15.53
C PRO A 234 18.51 -19.17 16.62
N LEU A 235 18.17 -17.91 16.32
CA LEU A 235 18.26 -16.80 17.26
C LEU A 235 16.95 -16.58 18.02
N ILE A 236 15.82 -16.65 17.32
CA ILE A 236 14.52 -16.20 17.84
C ILE A 236 13.53 -17.36 17.98
N GLY A 237 13.62 -18.35 17.09
CA GLY A 237 12.64 -19.43 17.00
C GLY A 237 12.70 -20.39 18.18
N PRO A 238 11.55 -20.90 18.67
CA PRO A 238 11.54 -21.96 19.66
C PRO A 238 12.25 -23.20 19.09
N ASN A 239 13.18 -23.75 19.85
CA ASN A 239 14.02 -24.89 19.44
C ASN A 239 14.81 -24.66 18.14
N GLY A 240 15.08 -23.40 17.78
CA GLY A 240 15.85 -23.05 16.58
C GLY A 240 15.07 -23.17 15.27
N LEU A 241 13.74 -23.23 15.30
CA LEU A 241 12.87 -23.37 14.12
C LEU A 241 11.89 -22.20 13.99
N GLN A 242 11.51 -21.86 12.75
CA GLN A 242 10.44 -20.92 12.51
C GLN A 242 9.13 -21.49 13.07
N PRO A 243 8.42 -20.76 13.95
CA PRO A 243 7.15 -21.23 14.49
C PRO A 243 6.02 -21.13 13.47
N GLN A 244 6.14 -20.20 12.51
CA GLN A 244 5.12 -19.87 11.53
C GLN A 244 5.77 -19.33 10.25
N ILE A 245 5.01 -19.37 9.16
CA ILE A 245 5.27 -18.62 7.93
C ILE A 245 4.31 -17.43 7.89
N VAL A 246 4.75 -16.32 7.30
CA VAL A 246 3.95 -15.12 7.10
C VAL A 246 3.68 -14.96 5.61
N VAL A 247 2.41 -14.80 5.26
CA VAL A 247 1.98 -14.53 3.89
C VAL A 247 1.43 -13.11 3.80
N TYR A 248 1.93 -12.37 2.82
CA TYR A 248 1.45 -11.05 2.45
C TYR A 248 0.70 -11.15 1.13
N VAL A 249 -0.48 -10.52 1.09
CA VAL A 249 -1.30 -10.41 -0.11
C VAL A 249 -1.29 -8.95 -0.50
N SER A 250 -0.52 -8.63 -1.53
CA SER A 250 -0.31 -7.24 -1.96
C SER A 250 -0.80 -7.02 -3.38
N ASP A 251 -0.86 -5.74 -3.75
CA ASP A 251 -0.93 -5.35 -5.15
C ASP A 251 0.42 -5.63 -5.86
N ASN A 252 0.49 -5.32 -7.15
CA ASN A 252 1.67 -5.63 -7.97
C ASN A 252 2.80 -4.60 -7.83
N TYR A 253 2.70 -3.67 -6.88
CA TYR A 253 3.74 -2.68 -6.66
C TYR A 253 4.95 -3.29 -5.93
N PRO A 254 6.14 -2.66 -6.03
CA PRO A 254 7.38 -3.27 -5.54
C PRO A 254 7.51 -3.27 -4.02
N ALA A 255 6.93 -2.29 -3.32
CA ALA A 255 7.01 -2.15 -1.88
C ALA A 255 5.94 -2.99 -1.18
N ILE A 256 6.37 -3.82 -0.24
CA ILE A 256 5.47 -4.70 0.53
C ILE A 256 5.45 -4.20 1.99
N PRO A 257 4.34 -3.64 2.46
CA PRO A 257 4.18 -3.18 3.83
C PRO A 257 4.13 -4.37 4.79
N ASP A 258 4.23 -4.10 6.09
CA ASP A 258 4.12 -5.14 7.11
C ASP A 258 2.66 -5.60 7.35
N PHE A 259 1.67 -4.94 6.74
CA PHE A 259 0.23 -5.26 6.83
C PHE A 259 -0.51 -5.00 5.50
N PRO A 260 -1.52 -5.81 5.12
CA PRO A 260 -2.04 -7.00 5.81
C PRO A 260 -1.12 -8.22 5.69
N ARG A 261 -1.05 -8.98 6.78
CA ARG A 261 -0.24 -10.20 6.89
C ARG A 261 -1.05 -11.34 7.51
N TYR A 262 -0.80 -12.56 7.05
CA TYR A 262 -1.45 -13.77 7.50
C TYR A 262 -0.40 -14.73 8.06
N TYR A 263 -0.55 -15.16 9.31
CA TYR A 263 0.32 -16.15 9.92
C TYR A 263 -0.23 -17.55 9.63
N LEU A 264 0.62 -18.41 9.10
CA LEU A 264 0.31 -19.82 8.82
C LEU A 264 1.15 -20.69 9.76
N ASN A 265 0.50 -21.56 10.53
CA ASN A 265 1.21 -22.48 11.40
C ASN A 265 1.77 -23.66 10.61
N VAL A 266 2.77 -24.30 11.19
CA VAL A 266 3.36 -25.52 10.65
C VAL A 266 2.36 -26.67 10.78
N HIS A 267 2.34 -27.58 9.80
CA HIS A 267 1.45 -28.74 9.74
C HIS A 267 -0.05 -28.41 9.59
N GLU A 268 -0.39 -27.18 9.20
CA GLU A 268 -1.77 -26.79 8.92
C GLU A 268 -1.99 -26.51 7.44
N TRP A 269 -3.14 -26.94 6.94
CA TRP A 269 -3.59 -26.60 5.59
C TRP A 269 -4.49 -25.37 5.64
N ASN A 270 -4.12 -24.34 4.87
CA ASN A 270 -4.81 -23.06 4.85
C ASN A 270 -5.39 -22.82 3.44
N ARG A 271 -6.67 -22.44 3.38
CA ARG A 271 -7.37 -22.11 2.13
C ARG A 271 -7.80 -20.65 2.18
N MET A 272 -7.34 -19.87 1.21
CA MET A 272 -7.68 -18.46 1.07
C MET A 272 -8.45 -18.24 -0.23
N ARG A 273 -9.59 -17.56 -0.14
CA ARG A 273 -10.38 -17.16 -1.31
C ARG A 273 -10.30 -15.65 -1.48
N PHE A 274 -9.89 -15.23 -2.67
CA PHE A 274 -9.75 -13.82 -3.01
C PHE A 274 -10.80 -13.39 -4.03
N THR A 275 -11.26 -12.15 -3.91
CA THR A 275 -12.14 -11.52 -4.90
C THR A 275 -11.43 -10.26 -5.39
N ALA A 276 -11.10 -10.22 -6.68
CA ALA A 276 -10.54 -9.03 -7.29
C ALA A 276 -11.60 -7.93 -7.38
N LYS A 277 -11.22 -6.71 -6.99
CA LYS A 277 -12.05 -5.51 -7.11
C LYS A 277 -11.24 -4.45 -7.82
N ASN A 278 -11.79 -3.90 -8.90
CA ASN A 278 -11.27 -2.67 -9.52
C ASN A 278 -12.07 -1.50 -8.94
N ILE A 279 -11.37 -0.45 -8.48
CA ILE A 279 -11.97 0.75 -7.91
C ILE A 279 -11.43 1.93 -8.71
N GLU A 280 -12.33 2.62 -9.40
CA GLU A 280 -12.02 3.84 -10.14
C GLU A 280 -12.63 5.02 -9.40
N LEU A 281 -11.76 5.95 -8.99
CA LEU A 281 -12.13 7.14 -8.25
C LEU A 281 -12.14 8.34 -9.18
N ILE A 282 -13.01 9.31 -8.90
CA ILE A 282 -13.02 10.59 -9.60
C ILE A 282 -11.79 11.39 -9.12
N PRO A 283 -10.90 11.84 -10.02
CA PRO A 283 -9.69 12.54 -9.62
C PRO A 283 -10.04 13.82 -8.86
N ARG A 284 -9.62 13.90 -7.60
CA ARG A 284 -9.67 15.10 -6.76
C ARG A 284 -8.34 15.24 -6.01
N PRO A 285 -7.80 16.46 -5.87
CA PRO A 285 -6.48 16.68 -5.24
C PRO A 285 -6.33 16.04 -3.85
N ASP A 286 -7.40 16.01 -3.07
CA ASP A 286 -7.37 15.49 -1.69
C ASP A 286 -7.76 14.00 -1.57
N ILE A 287 -8.03 13.32 -2.69
CA ILE A 287 -8.52 11.93 -2.72
C ILE A 287 -7.59 11.02 -3.53
N CYS A 288 -7.13 11.49 -4.70
CA CYS A 288 -6.29 10.69 -5.60
C CYS A 288 -4.93 11.36 -5.78
N SER A 289 -3.85 10.62 -5.51
CA SER A 289 -2.49 11.06 -5.84
C SER A 289 -1.97 10.32 -7.08
N ASN A 290 -1.37 11.08 -8.00
CA ASN A 290 -0.64 10.55 -9.16
C ASN A 290 0.88 10.56 -8.96
N GLU A 291 1.36 10.91 -7.75
CA GLU A 291 2.78 10.94 -7.45
C GLU A 291 3.40 9.53 -7.54
N SER A 292 4.58 9.43 -8.14
CA SER A 292 5.30 8.15 -8.31
C SER A 292 5.64 7.49 -6.97
N SER A 293 5.95 8.28 -5.94
CA SER A 293 6.19 7.87 -4.55
C SER A 293 4.95 7.30 -3.85
N ALA A 294 3.76 7.56 -4.39
CA ALA A 294 2.47 7.12 -3.87
C ALA A 294 1.80 6.03 -4.73
N LYS A 295 2.51 5.50 -5.75
CA LYS A 295 1.98 4.40 -6.58
C LYS A 295 1.86 3.11 -5.77
N GLY A 296 0.64 2.87 -5.28
CA GLY A 296 0.29 1.73 -4.43
C GLY A 296 0.24 2.13 -2.96
N ARG A 297 -0.78 1.62 -2.25
CA ARG A 297 -0.96 1.91 -0.81
C ARG A 297 0.22 1.40 0.01
N GLY A 298 0.77 0.24 -0.37
CA GLY A 298 1.97 -0.32 0.24
C GLY A 298 3.18 0.59 0.09
N THR A 299 3.42 1.13 -1.10
CA THR A 299 4.52 2.07 -1.37
C THR A 299 4.36 3.37 -0.59
N CYS A 300 3.16 3.96 -0.58
CA CYS A 300 2.86 5.15 0.23
C CYS A 300 3.17 4.89 1.71
N PHE A 301 2.68 3.77 2.25
CA PHE A 301 2.90 3.41 3.64
C PHE A 301 4.38 3.24 3.98
N VAL A 302 5.10 2.45 3.18
CA VAL A 302 6.53 2.18 3.40
C VAL A 302 7.33 3.47 3.33
N ASN A 303 7.06 4.35 2.35
CA ASN A 303 7.76 5.61 2.19
C ASN A 303 7.50 6.57 3.36
N GLN A 304 6.24 6.72 3.80
CA GLN A 304 5.93 7.60 4.92
C GLN A 304 6.53 7.09 6.22
N TRP A 305 6.44 5.79 6.50
CA TRP A 305 7.04 5.19 7.68
C TRP A 305 8.56 5.33 7.67
N LEU A 306 9.21 5.08 6.51
CA LEU A 306 10.65 5.21 6.36
C LEU A 306 11.08 6.65 6.59
N ASN A 307 10.31 7.60 6.04
CA ASN A 307 10.60 9.03 6.20
C ASN A 307 10.46 9.49 7.65
N SER A 308 9.40 9.09 8.35
CA SER A 308 9.12 9.53 9.72
C SER A 308 10.02 8.87 10.77
N ASN A 309 10.33 7.58 10.61
CA ASN A 309 11.02 6.81 11.65
C ASN A 309 12.52 6.66 11.41
N VAL A 310 12.99 6.81 10.17
CA VAL A 310 14.41 6.54 9.83
C VAL A 310 15.08 7.74 9.18
N ILE A 311 14.52 8.26 8.08
CA ILE A 311 15.19 9.31 7.29
C ILE A 311 15.22 10.63 8.06
N THR A 312 14.10 11.10 8.59
CA THR A 312 14.05 12.39 9.29
C THR A 312 14.87 12.37 10.59
N PRO A 313 14.80 11.32 11.43
CA PRO A 313 15.54 11.31 12.69
C PRO A 313 17.05 11.00 12.54
N PHE A 314 17.44 10.18 11.56
CA PHE A 314 18.82 9.66 11.47
C PHE A 314 19.56 10.05 10.18
N ASN A 315 18.88 10.68 9.21
CA ASN A 315 19.43 11.09 7.92
C ASN A 315 20.13 9.93 7.18
N CYS A 316 19.54 8.74 7.24
CA CYS A 316 20.01 7.52 6.59
C CYS A 316 18.83 6.59 6.25
N THR A 317 19.09 5.50 5.52
CA THR A 317 18.09 4.46 5.20
C THR A 317 18.58 3.05 5.55
N PHE A 318 17.68 2.08 5.57
CA PHE A 318 18.04 0.67 5.71
C PHE A 318 18.66 0.12 4.43
N PRO A 319 19.58 -0.86 4.53
CA PRO A 319 20.32 -1.37 3.38
C PRO A 319 19.43 -1.99 2.30
N TYR A 320 18.25 -2.51 2.66
CA TYR A 320 17.29 -3.12 1.74
C TYR A 320 16.21 -2.15 1.23
N MET A 321 16.24 -0.89 1.63
CA MET A 321 15.27 0.15 1.25
C MET A 321 15.91 1.29 0.44
N VAL A 322 17.13 1.10 -0.07
CA VAL A 322 17.86 2.13 -0.84
C VAL A 322 17.06 2.62 -2.05
N ASP A 323 16.39 1.71 -2.77
CA ASP A 323 15.59 2.04 -3.97
C ASP A 323 14.32 2.85 -3.66
N LEU A 324 13.88 2.88 -2.39
CA LEU A 324 12.70 3.61 -1.94
C LEU A 324 13.08 4.95 -1.29
N ALA A 325 14.34 5.13 -0.91
CA ALA A 325 14.83 6.34 -0.28
C ALA A 325 15.11 7.46 -1.30
N PRO A 326 15.13 8.73 -0.85
CA PRO A 326 15.61 9.83 -1.67
C PRO A 326 17.05 9.60 -2.19
N PRO A 327 17.39 10.11 -3.38
CA PRO A 327 18.74 9.98 -3.93
C PRO A 327 19.76 10.66 -3.00
N ASN A 328 20.97 10.08 -2.92
CA ASN A 328 22.12 10.53 -2.10
C ASN A 328 22.04 10.25 -0.59
N LEU A 329 21.03 9.51 -0.12
CA LEU A 329 20.97 9.10 1.28
C LEU A 329 21.90 7.91 1.55
N THR A 330 22.66 7.96 2.65
CA THR A 330 23.55 6.85 3.05
C THR A 330 22.77 5.77 3.79
N VAL A 331 23.33 4.57 3.84
CA VAL A 331 22.79 3.49 4.66
C VAL A 331 23.22 3.67 6.12
N CYS A 332 22.28 3.52 7.05
CA CYS A 332 22.53 3.65 8.48
C CYS A 332 23.58 2.64 8.95
N HIS A 333 24.50 3.05 9.83
CA HIS A 333 25.39 2.10 10.47
C HIS A 333 24.58 1.23 11.45
N PRO A 334 24.82 -0.11 11.52
CA PRO A 334 24.05 -0.99 12.40
C PRO A 334 24.05 -0.54 13.86
N ALA A 335 25.14 0.03 14.35
CA ALA A 335 25.25 0.52 15.72
C ALA A 335 24.27 1.67 16.03
N ASP A 336 24.06 2.59 15.09
CA ASP A 336 23.16 3.73 15.27
C ASP A 336 21.71 3.28 15.36
N VAL A 337 21.34 2.29 14.53
CA VAL A 337 20.02 1.67 14.54
C VAL A 337 19.82 0.86 15.82
N VAL A 338 20.79 0.04 16.25
CA VAL A 338 20.68 -0.78 17.47
C VAL A 338 20.55 0.09 18.72
N ARG A 339 21.36 1.16 18.85
CA ARG A 339 21.25 2.13 19.96
C ARG A 339 19.87 2.81 20.01
N ASN A 340 19.19 2.91 18.86
CA ASN A 340 17.88 3.55 18.71
C ASN A 340 16.80 2.57 18.21
N TYR A 341 16.90 1.28 18.55
CA TYR A 341 16.12 0.23 17.88
C TYR A 341 14.60 0.41 18.03
N LYS A 342 14.13 0.77 19.25
CA LYS A 342 12.71 1.01 19.50
C LYS A 342 12.14 2.12 18.62
N PRO A 343 12.69 3.35 18.61
CA PRO A 343 12.17 4.42 17.75
C PRO A 343 12.47 4.24 16.26
N ALA A 344 13.48 3.47 15.87
CA ALA A 344 13.83 3.25 14.45
C ALA A 344 13.05 2.09 13.79
N VAL A 345 12.76 1.02 14.54
CA VAL A 345 12.20 -0.23 13.98
C VAL A 345 10.81 -0.54 14.52
N ILE A 346 10.58 -0.38 15.84
CA ILE A 346 9.32 -0.80 16.49
C ILE A 346 8.25 0.28 16.43
N SER A 347 8.67 1.55 16.40
CA SER A 347 7.82 2.74 16.43
C SER A 347 6.62 2.61 15.49
N ARG A 348 5.45 2.88 16.08
CA ARG A 348 4.13 2.63 15.51
C ARG A 348 3.64 3.80 14.68
N TRP A 349 2.90 3.45 13.63
CA TRP A 349 1.87 4.19 12.90
C TRP A 349 1.67 5.66 13.34
N THR A 350 2.14 6.60 12.55
CA THR A 350 1.73 8.01 12.66
C THR A 350 0.38 8.20 11.97
N GLN A 351 -0.36 9.27 12.31
CA GLN A 351 -1.59 9.64 11.59
C GLN A 351 -1.36 9.75 10.08
N ASP A 352 -0.16 10.19 9.68
CA ASP A 352 0.25 10.28 8.28
C ASP A 352 0.21 8.90 7.63
N THR A 353 0.83 7.87 8.23
CA THR A 353 0.81 6.50 7.66
C THR A 353 -0.59 5.91 7.47
N VAL A 354 -1.56 6.33 8.29
CA VAL A 354 -2.96 5.90 8.16
C VAL A 354 -3.64 6.55 6.95
N SER A 355 -3.17 7.72 6.50
CA SER A 355 -3.70 8.40 5.32
C SER A 355 -3.52 7.57 4.04
N CYS A 356 -2.46 6.76 3.93
CA CYS A 356 -2.20 5.89 2.78
C CYS A 356 -3.25 4.78 2.58
N PHE A 357 -4.06 4.49 3.61
CA PHE A 357 -5.13 3.48 3.55
C PHE A 357 -6.53 4.08 3.45
N LYS A 358 -6.66 5.42 3.48
CA LYS A 358 -7.93 6.08 3.21
C LYS A 358 -8.29 5.87 1.73
N LEU A 359 -9.55 5.53 1.49
CA LEU A 359 -10.12 5.32 0.15
C LEU A 359 -10.39 6.64 -0.55
#